data_AF-A0A6J7ZLU6-F1
#
_entry.id   AF-A0A6J7ZLU6-F1
#
_cell.length_a   1.000
_cell.length_b   1.000
_cell.length_c   1.000
_cell.angle_alpha   90.00
_cell.angle_beta   90.00
_cell.angle_gamma   90.00
#
_symmetry.space_group_name_H-M   'P 1'
#
loop_
_entity.id
_entity.type
_entity.pdbx_description
1 polymer ?
#
loop_
_entity_poly.entity_id
_entity_poly.type
_entity_poly.pdbx_seq_one_letter_code
_entity_poly.pdbx_strand_id
1 'polypeptide(L)'
;MHKDYYGLLISTLSFRHRWKWQIILPYGEYLTSDEDYASAEEALREGKSWLERKSAFNAINSCLAQFYSAGVLNPSEYSSLIDSLRGITESCSSD
;
A
#
# COMPACT_ATOMS: atom_id res chain seq x y z
N MET A 1 20.24 0.12 -2.19
CA MET A 1 20.20 0.29 -0.73
C MET A 1 18.90 -0.36 -0.24
N HIS A 2 18.99 -1.54 0.37
CA HIS A 2 17.82 -2.28 0.82
C HIS A 2 17.42 -1.78 2.21
N LYS A 3 16.20 -1.29 2.36
CA LYS A 3 15.61 -1.05 3.68
C LYS A 3 14.48 -2.06 3.85
N ASP A 4 14.56 -2.85 4.91
CA ASP A 4 13.47 -3.69 5.37
C ASP A 4 12.35 -2.77 5.88
N TYR A 5 11.19 -2.81 5.22
CA TYR A 5 9.97 -2.15 5.69
C TYR A 5 8.93 -3.25 5.93
N TYR A 6 8.58 -3.48 7.19
CA TYR A 6 7.58 -4.50 7.59
C TYR A 6 7.92 -5.93 7.15
N GLY A 7 9.19 -6.31 7.08
CA GLY A 7 9.64 -7.62 6.59
C GLY A 7 9.66 -7.73 5.06
N LEU A 8 9.42 -6.62 4.35
CA LEU A 8 9.43 -6.56 2.88
C LEU A 8 10.66 -5.80 2.40
N LEU A 9 11.31 -6.38 1.37
CA LEU A 9 12.45 -5.75 0.73
C LEU A 9 11.94 -4.82 -0.38
N ILE A 10 12.22 -3.53 -0.26
CA ILE A 10 11.96 -2.57 -1.34
C ILE A 10 13.27 -2.24 -2.08
N SER A 11 13.20 -2.29 -3.41
CA SER A 11 14.27 -1.96 -4.34
C SER A 11 13.78 -1.00 -5.43
N THR A 12 14.70 -0.56 -6.29
CA THR A 12 14.38 0.26 -7.45
C THR A 12 14.86 -0.42 -8.72
N LEU A 13 14.09 -0.27 -9.79
CA LEU A 13 14.39 -0.77 -11.12
C LEU A 13 14.56 0.41 -12.07
N SER A 14 15.64 0.39 -12.85
CA SER A 14 15.81 1.33 -13.95
C SER A 14 15.27 0.73 -15.24
N PHE A 15 14.35 1.43 -15.90
CA PHE A 15 13.78 1.03 -17.18
C PHE A 15 13.63 2.26 -18.07
N ARG A 16 14.25 2.24 -19.27
CA ARG A 16 14.18 3.33 -20.27
C ARG A 16 14.44 4.74 -19.69
N HIS A 17 15.49 4.87 -18.86
CA HIS A 17 15.84 6.13 -18.17
C HIS A 17 14.81 6.64 -17.14
N ARG A 18 13.84 5.81 -16.76
CA ARG A 18 12.92 6.04 -15.64
C ARG A 18 13.18 5.03 -14.55
N TRP A 19 12.65 5.33 -13.37
CA TRP A 19 12.77 4.49 -12.20
C TRP A 19 11.40 3.97 -11.76
N LYS A 20 11.36 2.73 -11.32
CA LYS A 20 10.19 2.10 -10.70
C LYS A 20 10.59 1.63 -9.31
N TRP A 21 9.66 1.63 -8.37
CA TRP A 21 9.87 0.89 -7.14
C TRP A 21 9.39 -0.54 -7.33
N GLN A 22 10.06 -1.47 -6.64
CA GLN A 22 9.69 -2.86 -6.60
C GLN A 22 9.73 -3.37 -5.17
N ILE A 23 8.71 -4.10 -4.75
CA ILE A 23 8.64 -4.80 -3.48
C ILE A 23 8.83 -6.29 -3.76
N ILE A 24 9.81 -6.90 -3.11
CA ILE A 24 10.02 -8.35 -3.14
C ILE A 24 9.25 -8.96 -1.98
N LEU A 25 8.31 -9.83 -2.31
CA LEU A 25 7.49 -10.53 -1.34
C LEU A 25 8.25 -11.73 -0.77
N PRO A 26 7.93 -12.18 0.46
CA PRO A 26 8.68 -13.26 1.13
C PRO A 26 8.68 -14.59 0.36
N TYR A 27 7.70 -14.77 -0.53
CA TYR A 27 7.53 -15.96 -1.37
C TYR A 27 8.16 -15.82 -2.77
N GLY A 28 8.92 -14.74 -3.01
CA GLY A 28 9.72 -14.54 -4.22
C GLY A 28 9.01 -13.84 -5.38
N GLU A 29 7.75 -13.45 -5.23
CA GLU A 29 7.06 -12.59 -6.20
C GLU A 29 7.41 -11.11 -6.03
N TYR A 30 7.08 -10.33 -7.05
CA TYR A 30 7.38 -8.91 -7.12
C TYR A 30 6.12 -8.09 -7.36
N LEU A 31 5.96 -7.01 -6.57
CA LEU A 31 5.04 -5.93 -6.89
C LEU A 31 5.86 -4.76 -7.42
N THR A 32 5.50 -4.23 -8.59
CA THR A 32 6.23 -3.13 -9.22
C THR A 32 5.27 -1.97 -9.44
N SER A 33 5.76 -0.74 -9.31
CA SER A 33 4.98 0.46 -9.61
C SER A 33 4.52 0.50 -11.06
N ASP A 34 3.30 0.93 -11.29
CA ASP A 34 2.81 1.27 -12.62
C ASP A 34 3.40 2.61 -13.08
N GLU A 35 3.61 3.52 -12.13
CA GLU A 35 4.20 4.83 -12.33
C GLU A 35 5.70 4.75 -12.66
N ASP A 36 6.16 5.76 -13.38
CA ASP A 36 7.55 5.97 -13.75
C ASP A 36 8.08 7.25 -13.09
N TYR A 37 9.12 7.12 -12.28
CA TYR A 37 9.73 8.20 -11.50
C TYR A 37 11.00 8.74 -12.17
N ALA A 38 11.36 9.98 -11.84
CA ALA A 38 12.51 10.65 -12.42
C ALA A 38 13.84 10.18 -11.81
N SER A 39 13.83 9.74 -10.54
CA SER A 39 15.01 9.24 -9.84
C SER A 39 14.75 7.97 -9.02
N ALA A 40 15.82 7.27 -8.69
CA ALA A 40 15.76 6.11 -7.81
C ALA A 40 15.26 6.50 -6.41
N GLU A 41 15.69 7.64 -5.91
CA GLU A 41 15.32 8.16 -4.59
C GLU A 41 13.83 8.47 -4.51
N GLU A 42 13.29 9.07 -5.57
CA GLU A 42 11.86 9.35 -5.71
C GLU A 42 11.07 8.04 -5.76
N ALA A 43 11.43 7.10 -6.65
CA ALA A 43 10.79 5.80 -6.72
C ALA A 43 10.78 5.11 -5.35
N LEU A 44 11.92 5.06 -4.66
CA LEU A 44 12.05 4.43 -3.37
C LEU A 44 11.20 5.11 -2.29
N ARG A 45 11.09 6.44 -2.32
CA ARG A 45 10.22 7.19 -1.40
C ARG A 45 8.74 6.85 -1.65
N GLU A 46 8.33 6.86 -2.90
CA GLU A 46 6.93 6.58 -3.26
C GLU A 46 6.53 5.13 -2.96
N GLY A 47 7.41 4.16 -3.20
CA GLY A 47 7.11 2.77 -2.86
C GLY A 47 7.00 2.53 -1.35
N LYS A 48 7.74 3.29 -0.52
CA LYS A 48 7.54 3.26 0.94
C LYS A 48 6.21 3.88 1.35
N SER A 49 5.88 5.04 0.80
CA SER A 49 4.59 5.70 1.04
C SER A 49 3.43 4.79 0.66
N TRP A 50 3.53 4.11 -0.48
CA TRP A 50 2.56 3.12 -0.91
C TRP A 50 2.42 1.97 0.11
N LEU A 51 3.54 1.42 0.59
CA LEU A 51 3.53 0.34 1.56
C LEU A 51 2.92 0.76 2.90
N GLU A 52 3.24 1.96 3.39
CA GLU A 52 2.65 2.53 4.60
C GLU A 52 1.14 2.68 4.46
N ARG A 53 0.67 3.24 3.33
CA ARG A 53 -0.76 3.37 3.03
C ARG A 53 -1.48 2.01 2.98
N LYS A 54 -0.90 1.02 2.30
CA LYS A 54 -1.47 -0.33 2.23
C LYS A 54 -1.49 -1.04 3.58
N SER A 55 -0.43 -0.87 4.38
CA SER A 55 -0.36 -1.44 5.72
C SER A 55 -1.42 -0.84 6.64
N ALA A 56 -1.59 0.48 6.62
CA ALA A 56 -2.63 1.17 7.37
C ALA A 56 -4.04 0.74 6.93
N PHE A 57 -4.30 0.68 5.62
CA PHE A 57 -5.58 0.19 5.08
C PHE A 57 -5.89 -1.22 5.60
N ASN A 58 -4.93 -2.15 5.49
CA ASN A 58 -5.13 -3.53 5.91
C ASN A 58 -5.38 -3.66 7.42
N ALA A 59 -4.68 -2.87 8.24
CA ALA A 59 -4.88 -2.86 9.69
C ALA A 59 -6.28 -2.36 10.07
N ILE A 60 -6.73 -1.24 9.49
CA ILE A 60 -8.06 -0.67 9.75
C ILE A 60 -9.15 -1.61 9.23
N ASN A 61 -9.00 -2.14 8.01
CA ASN A 61 -9.93 -3.11 7.43
C ASN A 61 -10.07 -4.35 8.33
N SER A 62 -8.97 -4.86 8.86
CA SER A 62 -8.99 -6.00 9.81
C SER A 62 -9.73 -5.67 11.10
N CYS A 63 -9.55 -4.46 11.63
CA CYS A 63 -10.27 -3.99 12.82
C CYS A 63 -11.78 -3.89 12.56
N LEU A 64 -12.18 -3.28 11.43
CA LEU A 64 -13.59 -3.18 11.03
C LEU A 64 -14.23 -4.57 10.84
N ALA A 65 -13.50 -5.50 10.22
CA ALA A 65 -13.98 -6.87 10.04
C ALA A 65 -14.18 -7.60 11.37
N GLN A 66 -13.32 -7.35 12.37
CA GLN A 66 -13.49 -7.88 13.73
C GLN A 66 -14.72 -7.28 14.42
N PHE A 67 -14.95 -5.96 14.31
CA PHE A 67 -16.15 -5.33 14.88
C PHE A 67 -17.43 -5.82 14.23
N TYR A 68 -17.42 -6.03 12.91
CA TYR A 68 -18.55 -6.65 12.21
C TYR A 68 -18.79 -8.09 12.69
N SER A 69 -17.73 -8.90 12.79
CA SER A 69 -17.81 -10.29 13.26
C SER A 69 -18.29 -10.40 14.71
N ALA A 70 -17.96 -9.42 15.55
CA ALA A 70 -18.42 -9.31 16.93
C ALA A 70 -19.86 -8.78 17.07
N GLY A 71 -20.52 -8.43 15.96
CA GLY A 71 -21.87 -7.86 15.95
C GLY A 71 -21.95 -6.42 16.44
N VAL A 72 -20.81 -5.72 16.57
CA VAL A 72 -20.75 -4.30 16.97
C VAL A 72 -21.20 -3.40 15.82
N LEU A 73 -20.86 -3.76 14.58
CA LEU A 73 -21.29 -3.07 13.37
C LEU A 73 -22.37 -3.89 12.66
N ASN A 74 -23.42 -3.24 12.20
CA ASN A 74 -24.36 -3.85 11.28
C ASN A 74 -23.81 -3.86 9.83
N PRO A 75 -24.40 -4.63 8.90
CA PRO A 75 -23.88 -4.74 7.54
C PRO A 75 -23.77 -3.40 6.79
N SER A 76 -24.71 -2.47 6.99
CA SER A 76 -24.71 -1.17 6.32
C SER A 76 -23.63 -0.22 6.85
N GLU A 77 -23.41 -0.23 8.18
CA GLU A 77 -22.33 0.53 8.83
C GLU A 77 -20.97 0.02 8.38
N TYR A 78 -20.80 -1.30 8.36
CA TYR A 78 -19.56 -1.92 7.88
C TYR A 78 -19.27 -1.54 6.43
N SER A 79 -20.23 -1.68 5.52
CA SER A 79 -20.06 -1.30 4.11
C SER A 79 -19.69 0.17 3.97
N SER A 80 -20.40 1.08 4.66
CA SER A 80 -20.15 2.52 4.57
C SER A 80 -18.77 2.91 5.09
N LEU A 81 -18.30 2.27 6.16
CA LEU A 81 -16.97 2.49 6.72
C LEU A 81 -15.86 1.96 5.80
N ILE A 82 -16.07 0.80 5.17
CA ILE A 82 -15.14 0.26 4.17
C ILE A 82 -15.06 1.15 2.93
N ASP A 83 -16.19 1.64 2.43
CA ASP A 83 -16.22 2.55 1.28
C ASP A 83 -15.53 3.88 1.60
N SER A 84 -15.76 4.43 2.80
CA SER A 84 -15.08 5.64 3.28
C SER A 84 -13.57 5.42 3.41
N LEU A 85 -13.15 4.29 3.98
CA LEU A 85 -11.74 3.93 4.12
C LEU A 85 -11.07 3.80 2.75
N ARG A 86 -11.74 3.13 1.80
CA ARG A 86 -11.25 3.02 0.42
C ARG A 86 -11.09 4.40 -0.21
N GLY A 87 -12.11 5.24 -0.11
CA GLY A 87 -12.07 6.61 -0.63
C GLY A 87 -10.91 7.43 -0.07
N ILE A 88 -10.61 7.35 1.23
CA ILE A 88 -9.48 8.05 1.84
C ILE A 88 -8.15 7.53 1.27
N THR A 89 -8.01 6.20 1.16
CA THR A 89 -6.74 5.60 0.71
C THR A 89 -6.49 5.71 -0.80
N GLU A 90 -7.55 5.76 -1.61
CA GLU A 90 -7.47 5.98 -3.05
C GLU A 90 -7.25 7.46 -3.38
N SER A 91 -7.94 8.39 -2.71
CA SER A 91 -7.80 9.83 -2.93
C SER A 91 -6.43 10.39 -2.54
N CYS A 92 -5.75 9.79 -1.56
CA CYS A 92 -4.34 10.11 -1.25
C CYS A 92 -3.32 9.70 -2.35
N SER A 93 -3.77 9.21 -3.52
CA SER A 93 -2.89 8.86 -4.66
C SER A 93 -2.86 9.94 -5.74
N SER A 94 -3.61 11.04 -5.58
CA SER A 94 -3.88 12.02 -6.65
C SER A 94 -3.25 13.41 -6.41
N ASP A 95 -2.35 13.56 -5.44
CA ASP A 95 -1.65 14.83 -5.17
C ASP A 95 -0.13 14.72 -5.43
#